data_AF-A0A4Q3RHP8-F1
#
_entry.id   AF-A0A4Q3RHP8-F1
#
_cell.length_a   1.000
_cell.length_b   1.000
_cell.length_c   1.000
_cell.angle_alpha   90.00
_cell.angle_beta   90.00
_cell.angle_gamma   90.00
#
_symmetry.space_group_name_H-M   'P 1'
#
loop_
_entity.id
_entity.type
_entity.pdbx_description
1 polymer ?
#
loop_
_entity_poly.entity_id
_entity_poly.type
_entity_poly.pdbx_seq_one_letter_code
_entity_poly.pdbx_strand_id
1 'polypeptide(L)'
;MLAAFSFLLGFAQQSSFDPTAFLKKENASKTIVTDKTNTLTPDQQHALETKLVALDDSTSTQVSVIIIPTTGGASISEYNQELGRNWGVGDKRYNNGVILLIAKNDRKLDIAVGYGLEGALTDYTSQHIIDDVIVPNFKGEDYYRGIDEGTDAIIKAVKGEYNAPRSKGGKAPSMFQIILIIIVIIVFISLVSGGNSGGG
;
A
#
# COMPACT_ATOMS: atom_id res chain seq x y z
N MET A 1 13.97 45.96 41.73
CA MET A 1 12.92 45.56 40.78
C MET A 1 13.59 45.11 39.50
N LEU A 2 13.82 43.80 39.32
CA LEU A 2 14.22 43.17 38.05
C LEU A 2 14.19 41.65 38.27
N ALA A 3 13.04 41.04 38.00
CA ALA A 3 12.92 39.59 37.89
C ALA A 3 13.12 39.23 36.41
N ALA A 4 14.25 38.61 36.09
CA ALA A 4 14.51 38.03 34.78
C ALA A 4 13.64 36.77 34.64
N PHE A 5 12.57 36.86 33.86
CA PHE A 5 11.76 35.72 33.45
C PHE A 5 12.53 34.99 32.33
N SER A 6 13.37 34.03 32.70
CA SER A 6 13.96 33.10 31.74
C SER A 6 12.88 32.14 31.27
N PHE A 7 12.26 32.47 30.13
CA PHE A 7 11.31 31.63 29.43
C PHE A 7 12.06 30.43 28.83
N LEU A 8 12.08 29.33 29.57
CA LEU A 8 12.65 28.06 29.14
C LEU A 8 11.71 27.47 28.08
N LEU A 9 11.98 27.76 26.81
CA LEU A 9 11.34 27.13 25.66
C LEU A 9 11.65 25.62 25.71
N GLY A 10 10.74 24.85 26.29
CA GLY A 10 10.70 23.40 26.12
C GLY A 10 10.35 23.09 24.67
N PHE A 11 11.36 22.98 23.81
CA PHE A 11 11.21 22.28 22.54
C PHE A 11 10.87 20.82 22.86
N ALA A 12 9.59 20.46 22.72
CA ALA A 12 9.18 19.08 22.74
C ALA A 12 9.94 18.34 21.63
N GLN A 13 10.75 17.37 22.03
CA GLN A 13 11.48 16.47 21.16
C GLN A 13 10.45 15.68 20.35
N GLN A 14 10.14 16.15 19.14
CA GLN A 14 9.28 15.39 18.24
C GLN A 14 10.11 14.19 17.78
N SER A 15 9.90 13.06 18.44
CA SER A 15 10.61 11.81 18.16
C SER A 15 10.43 11.47 16.68
N SER A 16 11.54 11.45 15.95
CA SER A 16 11.58 10.93 14.58
C SER A 16 10.98 9.52 14.59
N PHE A 17 10.01 9.26 13.71
CA PHE A 17 9.47 7.92 13.51
C PHE A 17 10.61 6.95 13.17
N ASP A 18 10.72 5.85 13.91
CA ASP A 18 11.69 4.78 13.67
C ASP A 18 10.97 3.58 13.02
N PRO A 19 11.19 3.33 11.71
CA PRO A 19 10.54 2.23 11.00
C PRO A 19 10.89 0.86 11.55
N THR A 20 12.12 0.65 12.03
CA THR A 20 12.56 -0.65 12.54
C THR A 20 11.99 -0.92 13.91
N ALA A 21 11.94 0.09 14.78
CA ALA A 21 11.29 -0.05 16.09
C ALA A 21 9.78 -0.30 15.94
N PHE A 22 9.13 0.32 14.96
CA PHE A 22 7.68 0.18 14.74
C PHE A 22 7.24 -1.26 14.42
N LEU A 23 8.11 -2.06 13.79
CA LEU A 23 7.84 -3.48 13.50
C LEU A 23 7.71 -4.35 14.75
N LYS A 24 8.23 -3.92 15.90
CA LYS A 24 8.26 -4.75 17.10
C LYS A 24 6.87 -4.89 17.74
N LYS A 25 6.60 -6.07 18.32
CA LYS A 25 5.29 -6.42 18.88
C LYS A 25 4.81 -5.48 19.98
N GLU A 26 5.71 -4.93 20.80
CA GLU A 26 5.37 -3.96 21.84
C GLU A 26 4.73 -2.67 21.30
N ASN A 27 4.92 -2.38 20.01
CA ASN A 27 4.33 -1.24 19.32
C ASN A 27 3.04 -1.59 18.58
N ALA A 28 2.60 -2.85 18.65
CA ALA A 28 1.33 -3.28 18.06
C ALA A 28 0.18 -2.49 18.70
N SER A 29 -0.61 -1.84 17.85
CA SER A 29 -1.76 -1.09 18.32
C SER A 29 -2.82 -2.00 18.90
N LYS A 30 -3.55 -1.48 19.89
CA LYS A 30 -4.76 -2.14 20.42
C LYS A 30 -5.97 -1.95 19.51
N THR A 31 -5.89 -0.98 18.58
CA THR A 31 -6.92 -0.68 17.58
C THR A 31 -6.53 -1.25 16.24
N ILE A 32 -7.54 -1.49 15.40
CA ILE A 32 -7.40 -2.03 14.05
C ILE A 32 -6.93 -0.93 13.07
N VAL A 33 -7.23 0.34 13.36
CA VAL A 33 -6.75 1.52 12.64
C VAL A 33 -5.64 2.21 13.42
N THR A 34 -4.50 2.44 12.76
CA THR A 34 -3.34 3.16 13.33
C THR A 34 -2.84 4.22 12.36
N ASP A 35 -2.84 5.49 12.76
CA ASP A 35 -2.31 6.59 11.96
C ASP A 35 -1.18 7.32 12.69
N LYS A 36 0.06 7.17 12.21
CA LYS A 36 1.26 7.85 12.74
C LYS A 36 1.58 9.15 12.00
N THR A 37 0.71 9.59 11.11
CA THR A 37 0.91 10.76 10.24
C THR A 37 -0.12 11.86 10.46
N ASN A 38 -1.14 11.63 11.28
CA ASN A 38 -2.30 12.52 11.46
C ASN A 38 -2.96 12.88 10.12
N THR A 39 -3.07 11.90 9.23
CA THR A 39 -3.74 12.03 7.93
C THR A 39 -5.25 11.93 8.06
N LEU A 40 -5.73 11.10 8.99
CA LEU A 40 -7.15 10.89 9.24
C LEU A 40 -7.61 11.73 10.42
N THR A 41 -8.81 12.30 10.33
CA THR A 41 -9.48 12.92 11.48
C THR A 41 -9.91 11.84 12.50
N PRO A 42 -10.16 12.19 13.77
CA PRO A 42 -10.67 11.24 14.76
C PRO A 42 -11.95 10.54 14.33
N ASP A 43 -12.89 11.27 13.71
CA ASP A 43 -14.17 10.71 13.24
C ASP A 43 -13.95 9.69 12.10
N GLN A 44 -13.01 9.99 11.20
CA GLN A 44 -12.63 9.09 10.11
C GLN A 44 -11.99 7.79 10.64
N GLN A 45 -11.08 7.90 11.62
CA GLN A 45 -10.50 6.72 12.27
C GLN A 45 -11.59 5.90 12.97
N HIS A 46 -12.53 6.55 13.66
CA HIS A 46 -13.61 5.87 14.36
C HIS A 46 -14.60 5.16 13.41
N ALA A 47 -14.91 5.78 12.27
CA ALA A 47 -15.77 5.19 11.25
C ALA A 47 -15.12 3.92 10.64
N LEU A 48 -13.82 3.99 10.31
CA LEU A 48 -13.06 2.84 9.83
C LEU A 48 -12.99 1.73 10.88
N GLU A 49 -12.67 2.08 12.13
CA GLU A 49 -12.60 1.09 13.23
C GLU A 49 -13.94 0.36 13.38
N THR A 50 -15.05 1.10 13.41
CA THR A 50 -16.40 0.53 13.53
C THR A 50 -16.72 -0.43 12.39
N LYS A 51 -16.39 -0.03 11.14
CA LYS A 51 -16.59 -0.85 9.94
C LYS A 51 -15.79 -2.15 10.01
N LEU A 52 -14.52 -2.08 10.41
CA LEU A 52 -13.58 -3.21 10.38
C LEU A 52 -13.80 -4.16 11.56
N VAL A 53 -14.21 -3.66 12.73
CA VAL A 53 -14.66 -4.50 13.85
C VAL A 53 -15.93 -5.25 13.47
N ALA A 54 -16.90 -4.61 12.81
CA ALA A 54 -18.11 -5.31 12.35
C ALA A 54 -17.81 -6.43 11.32
N LEU A 55 -16.76 -6.28 10.51
CA LEU A 55 -16.28 -7.37 9.66
C LEU A 55 -15.72 -8.53 10.50
N ASP A 56 -14.84 -8.23 11.44
CA ASP A 56 -14.22 -9.24 12.31
C ASP A 56 -15.29 -10.01 13.10
N ASP A 57 -16.26 -9.31 13.68
CA ASP A 57 -17.39 -9.93 14.40
C ASP A 57 -18.23 -10.87 13.51
N SER A 58 -18.37 -10.56 12.22
CA SER A 58 -19.25 -11.31 11.30
C SER A 58 -18.55 -12.43 10.53
N THR A 59 -17.22 -12.35 10.37
CA THR A 59 -16.45 -13.26 9.51
C THR A 59 -15.21 -13.85 10.19
N SER A 60 -14.92 -13.41 11.42
CA SER A 60 -13.66 -13.64 12.14
C SER A 60 -12.42 -13.16 11.37
N THR A 61 -12.58 -12.29 10.36
CA THR A 61 -11.47 -11.77 9.55
C THR A 61 -11.06 -10.39 10.05
N GLN A 62 -9.81 -10.26 10.45
CA GLN A 62 -9.25 -9.00 10.93
C GLN A 62 -8.60 -8.23 9.78
N VAL A 63 -9.11 -7.05 9.44
CA VAL A 63 -8.53 -6.15 8.44
C VAL A 63 -8.01 -4.89 9.13
N SER A 64 -6.70 -4.71 9.22
CA SER A 64 -6.06 -3.53 9.82
C SER A 64 -5.66 -2.47 8.81
N VAL A 65 -5.81 -1.21 9.18
CA VAL A 65 -5.34 -0.04 8.39
C VAL A 65 -4.21 0.64 9.16
N ILE A 66 -3.04 0.74 8.53
CA ILE A 66 -1.86 1.30 9.17
C ILE A 66 -1.27 2.38 8.26
N ILE A 67 -1.14 3.60 8.77
CA ILE A 67 -0.52 4.73 8.07
C ILE A 67 0.75 5.12 8.82
N ILE A 68 1.89 5.00 8.15
CA ILE A 68 3.20 5.39 8.66
C ILE A 68 3.84 6.45 7.78
N PRO A 69 4.77 7.26 8.31
CA PRO A 69 5.50 8.23 7.50
C PRO A 69 6.31 7.56 6.38
N THR A 70 7.11 6.53 6.70
CA THR A 70 8.06 5.90 5.77
C THR A 70 8.42 4.48 6.22
N THR A 71 8.84 3.62 5.31
CA THR A 71 9.48 2.32 5.65
C THR A 71 10.99 2.45 5.91
N GLY A 72 11.56 3.65 5.77
CA GLY A 72 13.01 3.86 5.90
C GLY A 72 13.81 3.29 4.74
N GLY A 73 13.18 3.10 3.57
CA GLY A 73 13.81 2.57 2.36
C GLY A 73 13.60 1.07 2.13
N ALA A 74 12.97 0.36 3.08
CA ALA A 74 12.59 -1.04 2.89
C ALA A 74 11.48 -1.20 1.83
N SER A 75 11.38 -2.38 1.23
CA SER A 75 10.25 -2.75 0.37
C SER A 75 8.95 -2.69 1.16
N ILE A 76 7.92 -2.05 0.61
CA ILE A 76 6.63 -1.87 1.31
C ILE A 76 5.97 -3.22 1.60
N SER A 77 6.06 -4.18 0.67
CA SER A 77 5.47 -5.51 0.83
C SER A 77 6.22 -6.35 1.87
N GLU A 78 7.56 -6.34 1.85
CA GLU A 78 8.37 -7.05 2.85
C GLU A 78 8.14 -6.48 4.25
N TYR A 79 8.10 -5.14 4.35
CA TYR A 79 7.81 -4.44 5.61
C TYR A 79 6.41 -4.80 6.12
N ASN A 80 5.40 -4.82 5.26
CA ASN A 80 4.02 -5.14 5.64
C ASN A 80 3.87 -6.59 6.11
N GLN A 81 4.50 -7.54 5.41
CA GLN A 81 4.52 -8.94 5.83
C GLN A 81 5.22 -9.13 7.18
N GLU A 82 6.34 -8.45 7.41
CA GLU A 82 7.03 -8.49 8.69
C GLU A 82 6.21 -7.87 9.82
N LEU A 83 5.57 -6.73 9.54
CA LEU A 83 4.65 -6.07 10.45
C LEU A 83 3.53 -7.03 10.89
N GLY A 84 2.88 -7.70 9.93
CA GLY A 84 1.81 -8.66 10.24
C GLY A 84 2.29 -9.86 11.06
N ARG A 85 3.46 -10.42 10.76
CA ARG A 85 4.06 -11.52 11.54
C ARG A 85 4.36 -11.10 12.98
N ASN A 86 4.97 -9.93 13.16
CA ASN A 86 5.41 -9.46 14.47
C ASN A 86 4.22 -9.01 15.35
N TRP A 87 3.25 -8.31 14.75
CA TRP A 87 2.07 -7.84 15.45
C TRP A 87 1.05 -8.95 15.68
N GLY A 88 1.08 -10.00 14.86
CA GLY A 88 0.17 -11.14 14.97
C GLY A 88 -1.26 -10.75 14.61
N VAL A 89 -1.42 -10.04 13.48
CA VAL A 89 -2.74 -9.64 12.96
C VAL A 89 -3.49 -10.87 12.47
N GLY A 90 -4.74 -11.01 12.91
CA GLY A 90 -5.59 -12.18 12.69
C GLY A 90 -5.37 -13.30 13.70
N ASP A 91 -6.15 -14.36 13.57
CA ASP A 91 -5.99 -15.56 14.38
C ASP A 91 -4.86 -16.44 13.83
N LYS A 92 -3.95 -16.88 14.70
CA LYS A 92 -2.77 -17.69 14.32
C LYS A 92 -3.11 -19.05 13.72
N ARG A 93 -4.26 -19.62 14.09
CA ARG A 93 -4.72 -20.91 13.59
C ARG A 93 -5.34 -20.77 12.21
N TYR A 94 -6.11 -19.70 11.99
CA TYR A 94 -6.87 -19.51 10.75
C TYR A 94 -6.14 -18.64 9.72
N ASN A 95 -5.13 -17.86 10.13
CA ASN A 95 -4.36 -16.95 9.27
C ASN A 95 -5.27 -16.01 8.47
N ASN A 96 -6.24 -15.40 9.15
CA ASN A 96 -7.30 -14.57 8.61
C ASN A 96 -7.09 -13.08 8.89
N GLY A 97 -5.83 -12.65 8.89
CA GLY A 97 -5.43 -11.24 9.00
C GLY A 97 -5.18 -10.61 7.64
N VAL A 98 -5.53 -9.33 7.49
CA VAL A 98 -5.18 -8.48 6.35
C VAL A 98 -4.63 -7.17 6.88
N ILE A 99 -3.59 -6.62 6.26
CA ILE A 99 -3.06 -5.30 6.57
C ILE A 99 -2.99 -4.46 5.32
N LEU A 100 -3.76 -3.37 5.30
CA LEU A 100 -3.57 -2.26 4.37
C LEU A 100 -2.56 -1.28 5.00
N LEU A 101 -1.33 -1.33 4.50
CA LEU A 101 -0.24 -0.45 4.96
C LEU A 101 -0.03 0.69 3.96
N ILE A 102 0.02 1.93 4.46
CA ILE A 102 0.35 3.13 3.70
C ILE A 102 1.61 3.77 4.27
N ALA A 103 2.69 3.81 3.49
CA ALA A 103 3.87 4.62 3.76
C ALA A 103 3.74 5.95 3.04
N LYS A 104 3.16 6.94 3.74
CA LYS A 104 2.65 8.18 3.13
C LYS A 104 3.74 8.99 2.42
N ASN A 105 4.88 9.24 3.08
CA ASN A 105 5.95 10.06 2.51
C ASN A 105 6.66 9.34 1.36
N ASP A 106 6.65 8.00 1.38
CA ASP A 106 7.23 7.18 0.32
C ASP A 106 6.29 7.06 -0.89
N ARG A 107 5.02 7.46 -0.72
CA ARG A 107 3.90 7.23 -1.67
C ARG A 107 3.81 5.77 -2.11
N LYS A 108 3.95 4.86 -1.14
CA LYS A 108 3.82 3.41 -1.32
C LYS A 108 2.74 2.87 -0.41
N LEU A 109 2.05 1.84 -0.89
CA LEU A 109 1.08 1.09 -0.11
C LEU A 109 1.13 -0.38 -0.54
N ASP A 110 0.67 -1.24 0.36
CA ASP A 110 0.62 -2.68 0.15
C ASP A 110 -0.56 -3.28 0.94
N ILE A 111 -1.09 -4.41 0.45
CA ILE A 111 -2.09 -5.21 1.15
C ILE A 111 -1.45 -6.57 1.44
N ALA A 112 -1.07 -6.80 2.69
CA ALA A 112 -0.58 -8.10 3.15
C ALA A 112 -1.77 -8.96 3.55
N VAL A 113 -1.81 -10.19 3.04
CA VAL A 113 -2.93 -11.12 3.22
C VAL A 113 -2.43 -12.37 3.92
N GLY A 114 -3.14 -12.81 4.97
CA GLY A 114 -2.88 -14.07 5.64
C GLY A 114 -3.31 -15.27 4.78
N TYR A 115 -2.59 -16.38 4.92
CA TYR A 115 -2.76 -17.59 4.10
C TYR A 115 -4.21 -18.10 4.04
N GLY A 116 -5.00 -17.93 5.11
CA GLY A 116 -6.40 -18.36 5.16
C GLY A 116 -7.34 -17.60 4.21
N LEU A 117 -6.90 -16.46 3.67
CA LEU A 117 -7.69 -15.57 2.83
C LEU A 117 -7.20 -15.51 1.38
N GLU A 118 -6.07 -16.13 1.02
CA GLU A 118 -5.46 -16.02 -0.32
C GLU A 118 -6.39 -16.52 -1.44
N GLY A 119 -7.32 -17.43 -1.14
CA GLY A 119 -8.32 -17.88 -2.11
C GLY A 119 -9.35 -16.81 -2.47
N ALA A 120 -9.65 -15.90 -1.55
CA ALA A 120 -10.66 -14.85 -1.70
C ALA A 120 -10.02 -13.51 -2.08
N LEU A 121 -8.91 -13.17 -1.41
CA LEU A 121 -8.11 -11.97 -1.61
C LEU A 121 -6.73 -12.36 -2.16
N THR A 122 -6.72 -12.70 -3.46
CA THR A 122 -5.48 -13.06 -4.19
C THR A 122 -4.56 -11.85 -4.37
N ASP A 123 -3.29 -12.09 -4.70
CA ASP A 123 -2.33 -11.04 -5.11
C ASP A 123 -2.89 -10.15 -6.23
N TYR A 124 -3.50 -10.76 -7.25
CA TYR A 124 -4.16 -10.03 -8.34
C TYR A 124 -5.31 -9.15 -7.84
N THR A 125 -6.15 -9.68 -6.95
CA THR A 125 -7.27 -8.93 -6.36
C THR A 125 -6.76 -7.75 -5.53
N SER A 126 -5.76 -7.97 -4.68
CA SER A 126 -5.13 -6.94 -3.86
C SER A 126 -4.53 -5.84 -4.72
N GLN A 127 -3.77 -6.19 -5.76
CA GLN A 127 -3.17 -5.23 -6.67
C GLN A 127 -4.23 -4.41 -7.43
N HIS A 128 -5.30 -5.07 -7.89
CA HIS A 128 -6.42 -4.37 -8.53
C HIS A 128 -7.12 -3.40 -7.57
N ILE A 129 -7.36 -3.77 -6.31
CA ILE A 129 -7.91 -2.85 -5.30
C ILE A 129 -7.00 -1.64 -5.12
N ILE A 130 -5.69 -1.85 -5.00
CA ILE A 130 -4.71 -0.77 -4.86
C ILE A 130 -4.79 0.18 -6.07
N ASP A 131 -4.64 -0.36 -7.29
CA ASP A 131 -4.45 0.45 -8.50
C ASP A 131 -5.72 1.16 -8.96
N ASP A 132 -6.87 0.49 -8.86
CA ASP A 132 -8.13 0.97 -9.45
C ASP A 132 -9.10 1.57 -8.42
N VAL A 133 -8.90 1.32 -7.12
CA VAL A 133 -9.76 1.88 -6.05
C VAL A 133 -9.00 2.88 -5.19
N ILE A 134 -7.83 2.52 -4.66
CA ILE A 134 -7.13 3.35 -3.67
C ILE A 134 -6.33 4.48 -4.33
N VAL A 135 -5.42 4.13 -5.24
CA VAL A 135 -4.48 5.06 -5.88
C VAL A 135 -5.16 6.24 -6.60
N PRO A 136 -6.31 6.09 -7.29
CA PRO A 136 -6.98 7.23 -7.93
C PRO A 136 -7.38 8.32 -6.93
N ASN A 137 -7.82 7.95 -5.73
CA ASN A 137 -8.20 8.88 -4.67
C ASN A 137 -6.96 9.58 -4.07
N PHE A 138 -5.85 8.86 -3.88
CA PHE A 138 -4.61 9.42 -3.33
C PHE A 138 -3.98 10.47 -4.24
N LYS A 139 -4.17 10.38 -5.57
CA LYS A 139 -3.74 11.42 -6.52
C LYS A 139 -4.40 12.77 -6.25
N GLY A 140 -5.59 12.77 -5.65
CA GLY A 140 -6.32 13.97 -5.23
C GLY A 140 -6.11 14.33 -3.76
N GLU A 141 -5.14 13.71 -3.06
CA GLU A 141 -4.92 13.84 -1.61
C GLU A 141 -6.12 13.43 -0.74
N ASP A 142 -7.12 12.73 -1.30
CA ASP A 142 -8.27 12.21 -0.56
C ASP A 142 -7.95 10.82 0.02
N TYR A 143 -7.04 10.81 1.00
CA TYR A 143 -6.57 9.59 1.65
C TYR A 143 -7.70 8.83 2.35
N TYR A 144 -8.60 9.55 3.02
CA TYR A 144 -9.71 8.90 3.72
C TYR A 144 -10.60 8.15 2.75
N ARG A 145 -11.05 8.79 1.67
CA ARG A 145 -11.90 8.14 0.68
C ARG A 145 -11.22 6.93 0.04
N GLY A 146 -9.94 7.04 -0.31
CA GLY A 146 -9.18 5.92 -0.88
C GLY A 146 -9.09 4.73 0.09
N ILE A 147 -8.86 5.00 1.38
CA ILE A 147 -8.83 3.95 2.41
C ILE A 147 -10.24 3.36 2.63
N ASP A 148 -11.26 4.21 2.71
CA ASP A 148 -12.65 3.80 2.96
C ASP A 148 -13.17 2.90 1.83
N GLU A 149 -13.06 3.34 0.58
CA GLU A 149 -13.45 2.56 -0.60
C GLU A 149 -12.55 1.32 -0.77
N GLY A 150 -11.26 1.42 -0.46
CA GLY A 150 -10.33 0.29 -0.48
C GLY A 150 -10.71 -0.80 0.51
N THR A 151 -11.05 -0.42 1.75
CA THR A 151 -11.51 -1.37 2.77
C THR A 151 -12.87 -1.98 2.42
N ASP A 152 -13.79 -1.23 1.80
CA ASP A 152 -15.03 -1.80 1.25
C ASP A 152 -14.77 -2.86 0.19
N ALA A 153 -13.78 -2.63 -0.68
CA ALA A 153 -13.37 -3.60 -1.70
C ALA A 153 -12.75 -4.86 -1.07
N ILE A 154 -11.89 -4.70 -0.06
CA ILE A 154 -11.32 -5.80 0.73
C ILE A 154 -12.43 -6.62 1.41
N ILE A 155 -13.39 -5.96 2.05
CA ILE A 155 -14.54 -6.60 2.70
C ILE A 155 -15.33 -7.45 1.70
N LYS A 156 -15.64 -6.90 0.52
CA LYS A 156 -16.31 -7.65 -0.54
C LYS A 156 -15.47 -8.85 -0.98
N ALA A 157 -14.16 -8.71 -1.06
CA ALA A 157 -13.28 -9.80 -1.51
C ALA A 157 -13.28 -10.94 -0.50
N VAL A 158 -13.11 -10.63 0.79
CA VAL A 158 -13.17 -11.60 1.90
C VAL A 158 -14.52 -12.34 1.91
N LYS A 159 -15.63 -11.66 1.60
CA LYS A 159 -16.97 -12.26 1.51
C LYS A 159 -17.21 -13.06 0.22
N GLY A 160 -16.27 -13.07 -0.73
CA GLY A 160 -16.44 -13.69 -2.04
C GLY A 160 -17.38 -12.92 -2.98
N GLU A 161 -17.66 -11.66 -2.68
CA GLU A 161 -18.58 -10.77 -3.41
C GLU A 161 -17.83 -9.84 -4.38
N TYR A 162 -16.50 -9.80 -4.30
CA TYR A 162 -15.69 -8.92 -5.14
C TYR A 162 -15.39 -9.53 -6.51
N ASN A 163 -15.73 -8.78 -7.54
CA ASN A 163 -15.46 -9.14 -8.92
C ASN A 163 -14.41 -8.18 -9.49
N ALA A 164 -13.14 -8.53 -9.35
CA ALA A 164 -12.09 -7.87 -10.12
C ALA A 164 -12.42 -8.10 -11.62
N PRO A 165 -12.48 -7.05 -12.46
CA PRO A 165 -12.59 -7.21 -13.89
C PRO A 165 -11.49 -8.16 -14.33
N ARG A 166 -11.83 -9.28 -14.97
CA ARG A 166 -10.80 -10.17 -15.52
C ARG A 166 -9.91 -9.32 -16.42
N SER A 167 -8.63 -9.24 -16.07
CA SER A 167 -7.58 -8.66 -16.90
C SER A 167 -7.85 -8.97 -18.37
N LYS A 168 -8.26 -7.95 -19.13
CA LYS A 168 -7.89 -7.92 -20.55
C LYS A 168 -6.38 -7.79 -20.50
N GLY A 169 -5.69 -8.90 -20.76
CA GLY A 169 -4.24 -9.02 -20.71
C GLY A 169 -3.57 -7.73 -21.19
N GLY A 170 -2.53 -7.32 -20.44
CA GLY A 170 -1.82 -6.06 -20.62
C GLY A 170 -1.73 -5.68 -22.08
N LYS A 171 -2.14 -4.44 -22.41
CA LYS A 171 -2.23 -3.92 -23.78
C LYS A 171 -1.03 -4.42 -24.58
N ALA A 172 -1.27 -5.42 -25.43
CA ALA A 172 -0.27 -5.87 -26.38
C ALA A 172 0.19 -4.61 -27.14
N PRO A 173 1.51 -4.43 -27.34
CA PRO A 173 2.00 -3.26 -28.04
C PRO A 173 1.24 -3.17 -29.36
N SER A 174 0.67 -2.01 -29.64
CA SER A 174 -0.16 -1.86 -30.82
C SER A 174 0.68 -2.23 -32.05
N MET A 175 0.04 -2.70 -33.12
CA MET A 175 0.74 -2.99 -34.38
C MET A 175 1.60 -1.80 -34.82
N PHE A 176 1.18 -0.57 -34.51
CA PHE A 176 1.96 0.65 -34.73
C PHE A 176 3.27 0.68 -33.92
N GLN A 177 3.26 0.29 -32.64
CA GLN A 177 4.46 0.20 -31.81
C GLN A 177 5.39 -0.91 -32.29
N ILE A 178 4.85 -2.06 -32.71
CA ILE A 178 5.64 -3.15 -33.30
C ILE A 178 6.30 -2.67 -34.62
N ILE A 179 5.54 -1.98 -35.48
CA ILE A 179 6.04 -1.42 -36.72
C ILE A 179 7.13 -0.38 -36.47
N LEU A 180 6.97 0.51 -35.47
CA LEU A 180 8.00 1.49 -35.11
C LEU A 180 9.29 0.81 -34.65
N ILE A 181 9.20 -0.22 -33.80
CA ILE A 181 10.38 -0.97 -33.33
C ILE A 181 11.10 -1.63 -34.52
N ILE A 182 10.35 -2.24 -35.45
CA ILE A 182 10.92 -2.87 -36.64
C ILE A 182 11.60 -1.83 -37.54
N ILE A 183 10.98 -0.67 -37.76
CA ILE A 183 11.56 0.42 -38.57
C ILE A 183 12.88 0.91 -37.96
N VAL A 184 12.91 1.13 -36.64
CA VAL A 184 14.13 1.56 -35.93
C VAL A 184 15.25 0.53 -36.09
N ILE A 185 14.94 -0.76 -35.97
CA ILE A 185 15.91 -1.84 -36.15
C ILE A 185 16.46 -1.87 -37.59
N ILE A 186 15.59 -1.75 -38.60
CA ILE A 186 16.00 -1.77 -40.01
C ILE A 186 16.89 -0.56 -40.34
N VAL A 187 16.54 0.63 -39.88
CA VAL A 187 17.32 1.85 -40.08
C VAL A 187 18.68 1.72 -39.39
N PHE A 188 18.71 1.20 -38.16
CA PHE A 188 19.95 0.97 -37.43
C PHE A 188 20.87 -0.03 -38.16
N ILE A 189 20.33 -1.16 -38.64
CA ILE A 189 21.09 -2.14 -39.43
C ILE A 189 21.60 -1.52 -40.75
N SER A 190 20.79 -0.69 -41.41
CA SER A 190 21.17 -0.01 -42.66
C SER A 190 22.29 1.02 -42.45
N LEU A 191 22.29 1.71 -41.31
CA LEU A 191 23.36 2.64 -40.91
C LEU A 191 24.65 1.92 -40.52
N VAL A 192 24.56 0.73 -39.91
CA VAL A 192 25.73 -0.06 -39.49
C VAL A 192 26.33 -0.87 -40.64
N SER A 193 25.53 -1.27 -41.64
CA SER A 193 26.00 -2.08 -42.79
C SER A 193 26.52 -1.27 -43.98
N GLY A 194 26.28 0.05 -44.03
CA GLY A 194 26.71 0.92 -45.14
C GLY A 194 28.20 1.28 -45.19
N GLY A 195 29.04 0.69 -44.33
CA GLY A 195 30.43 1.10 -44.13
C GLY A 195 31.52 0.28 -44.82
N ASN A 196 31.21 -0.69 -45.71
CA ASN A 196 32.26 -1.52 -46.29
C ASN A 196 31.97 -2.01 -47.73
N SER A 197 32.16 -1.14 -48.72
CA SER A 197 32.43 -1.58 -50.10
C SER A 197 33.02 -0.43 -50.92
N GLY A 198 34.34 -0.44 -51.08
CA GLY A 198 35.04 0.47 -51.99
C GLY A 198 36.54 0.16 -52.05
N GLY A 199 36.97 -0.51 -53.13
CA GLY A 199 38.37 -0.53 -53.55
C GLY A 199 38.87 -1.89 -54.02
N GLY A 200 38.70 -2.17 -55.32
CA GLY A 200 39.29 -3.29 -56.05
C GLY A 200 38.91 -3.22 -57.52
#